data_AF-A0A9P7DC19-F1
#
_entry.id   AF-A0A9P7DC19-F1
#
_cell.length_a   1.000
_cell.length_b   1.000
_cell.length_c   1.000
_cell.angle_alpha   90.00
_cell.angle_beta   90.00
_cell.angle_gamma   90.00
#
_symmetry.space_group_name_H-M   'P 1'
#
loop_
_entity.id
_entity.type
_entity.pdbx_description
1 polymer ?
#
loop_
_entity_poly.entity_id
_entity_poly.type
_entity_poly.pdbx_seq_one_letter_code
_entity_poly.pdbx_strand_id
1 'polypeptide(L)'
;PITLPIWTALKATLTLSDPFDACVWAMASCTFFGMMCFGEVSVASQGAFAPTKHLTRANAFFGADLRGNPYAHLDLPSAKTARAGEVQSVFLNEQGDLCPLRQ
;
A
#
# COMPACT_ATOMS: atom_id res chain seq x y z
N PRO A 1 18.80 -0.23 -6.31
CA PRO A 1 18.01 -1.05 -5.36
C PRO A 1 17.55 -0.21 -4.16
N ILE A 2 16.27 -0.30 -3.78
CA ILE A 2 15.76 0.27 -2.53
C ILE A 2 15.98 -0.75 -1.41
N THR A 3 16.59 -0.33 -0.30
CA THR A 3 17.01 -1.21 0.81
C THR A 3 16.37 -0.77 2.13
N LEU A 4 16.37 -1.66 3.14
CA LEU A 4 15.80 -1.33 4.46
C LEU A 4 16.41 -0.07 5.10
N PRO A 5 17.73 0.21 5.02
CA PRO A 5 18.28 1.47 5.52
C PRO A 5 17.72 2.72 4.83
N ILE A 6 17.47 2.65 3.52
CA ILE A 6 16.84 3.75 2.76
C ILE A 6 15.40 3.97 3.26
N TRP A 7 14.68 2.89 3.55
CA TRP A 7 13.34 2.96 4.16
C TRP A 7 13.35 3.58 5.54
N THR A 8 14.29 3.19 6.40
CA THR A 8 14.45 3.78 7.73
C THR A 8 14.72 5.28 7.64
N ALA A 9 15.60 5.70 6.72
CA ALA A 9 15.89 7.11 6.50
C ALA A 9 14.66 7.87 5.97
N LEU A 10 13.93 7.30 5.00
CA LEU A 10 12.69 7.89 4.49
C LEU A 10 11.67 8.07 5.62
N LYS A 11 11.41 7.02 6.42
CA LYS A 11 10.46 7.09 7.54
C LYS A 11 10.84 8.19 8.53
N ALA A 12 12.13 8.33 8.84
CA ALA A 12 12.62 9.34 9.76
C ALA A 12 12.41 10.80 9.28
N THR A 13 12.22 11.00 7.97
CA THR A 13 11.94 12.33 7.40
C THR A 13 10.44 12.67 7.33
N LEU A 14 9.55 11.70 7.55
CA LEU A 14 8.11 11.87 7.45
C LEU A 14 7.47 12.09 8.82
N THR A 15 6.50 12.99 8.90
CA THR A 15 5.71 13.24 10.10
C THR A 15 4.38 12.49 9.99
N LEU A 16 4.28 11.27 10.54
CA LEU A 16 3.08 10.43 10.36
C LEU A 16 1.80 10.96 11.01
N SER A 17 1.89 11.99 11.86
CA SER A 17 0.71 12.73 12.34
C SER A 17 0.15 13.71 11.30
N ASP A 18 0.95 14.06 10.27
CA ASP A 18 0.48 14.80 9.11
C ASP A 18 -0.18 13.83 8.10
N PRO A 19 -1.44 14.08 7.69
CA PRO A 19 -2.16 13.16 6.80
C PRO A 19 -1.49 12.94 5.45
N PHE A 20 -0.78 13.94 4.91
CA PHE A 20 -0.12 13.81 3.61
C PHE A 20 1.10 12.89 3.71
N ASP A 21 1.96 13.13 4.70
CA ASP A 21 3.12 12.29 4.99
C ASP A 21 2.70 10.84 5.33
N ALA A 22 1.62 10.66 6.09
CA ALA A 22 1.05 9.35 6.37
C ALA A 22 0.59 8.63 5.09
N CYS A 23 -0.03 9.34 4.15
CA CYS A 23 -0.42 8.78 2.86
C CYS A 23 0.79 8.41 2.01
N VAL A 24 1.83 9.25 1.98
CA VAL A 24 3.09 8.95 1.27
C VAL A 24 3.72 7.68 1.85
N TRP A 25 3.80 7.57 3.17
CA TRP A 25 4.30 6.39 3.85
C TRP A 25 3.49 5.13 3.52
N ALA A 26 2.16 5.21 3.58
CA ALA A 26 1.27 4.10 3.27
C ALA A 26 1.44 3.63 1.82
N MET A 27 1.41 4.54 0.83
CA MET A 27 1.61 4.21 -0.58
C MET A 27 2.96 3.54 -0.80
N ALA A 28 4.02 4.13 -0.26
CA ALA A 28 5.37 3.68 -0.50
C ALA A 28 5.60 2.29 0.15
N SER A 29 5.21 2.11 1.41
CA SER A 29 5.40 0.85 2.14
C SER A 29 4.57 -0.29 1.54
N CYS A 30 3.30 -0.04 1.17
CA CYS A 30 2.48 -1.00 0.44
C CYS A 30 3.11 -1.37 -0.92
N THR A 31 3.65 -0.41 -1.66
CA THR A 31 4.32 -0.67 -2.94
C THR A 31 5.52 -1.58 -2.77
N PHE A 32 6.34 -1.33 -1.76
CA PHE A 32 7.57 -2.09 -1.53
C PHE A 32 7.31 -3.50 -1.02
N PHE A 33 6.52 -3.65 0.04
CA PHE A 33 6.24 -4.97 0.63
C PHE A 33 5.23 -5.77 -0.19
N GLY A 34 4.32 -5.10 -0.89
CA GLY A 34 3.34 -5.71 -1.78
C GLY A 34 3.84 -5.95 -3.19
N MET A 35 5.08 -5.54 -3.51
CA MET A 35 5.67 -5.62 -4.85
C MET A 35 4.80 -4.99 -5.95
N MET A 36 4.13 -3.89 -5.61
CA MET A 36 3.21 -3.19 -6.51
C MET A 36 3.99 -2.25 -7.44
N CYS A 37 3.38 -1.87 -8.56
CA CYS A 37 3.86 -0.71 -9.29
C CYS A 37 3.37 0.57 -8.58
N PHE A 38 4.24 1.59 -8.45
CA PHE A 38 3.83 2.82 -7.76
C PHE A 38 2.64 3.53 -8.42
N GLY A 39 2.46 3.36 -9.74
CA GLY A 39 1.27 3.84 -10.46
C GLY A 39 -0.04 3.16 -10.08
N GLU A 40 -0.02 2.04 -9.35
CA GLU A 40 -1.21 1.33 -8.87
C GLU A 40 -1.73 1.90 -7.54
N VAL A 41 -0.86 2.57 -6.77
CA VAL A 41 -1.21 3.20 -5.49
C VAL A 41 -1.31 4.72 -5.55
N SER A 42 -0.87 5.34 -6.64
CA SER A 42 -0.84 6.79 -6.83
C SER A 42 -1.79 7.24 -7.93
N VAL A 43 -2.18 8.52 -7.87
CA VAL A 43 -3.01 9.16 -8.89
C VAL A 43 -2.33 10.45 -9.33
N ALA A 44 -2.32 10.73 -10.64
CA ALA A 44 -1.64 11.89 -11.20
C ALA A 44 -2.20 13.24 -10.69
N SER A 45 -3.49 13.28 -10.38
CA SER A 45 -4.16 14.43 -9.78
C SER A 45 -5.46 14.00 -9.13
N GLN A 46 -5.98 14.80 -8.20
CA GLN A 46 -7.27 14.51 -7.55
C GLN A 46 -8.41 14.33 -8.56
N GLY A 47 -8.44 15.12 -9.64
CA GLY A 47 -9.47 15.04 -10.69
C GLY A 47 -9.36 13.81 -11.61
N ALA A 48 -8.21 13.14 -11.61
CA ALA A 48 -8.01 11.90 -12.35
C ALA A 48 -8.42 10.65 -11.53
N PHE A 49 -8.80 10.82 -10.26
CA PHE A 49 -9.24 9.73 -9.42
C PHE A 49 -10.52 9.09 -9.94
N ALA A 50 -10.48 7.77 -10.07
CA ALA A 50 -11.61 6.95 -10.47
C ALA A 50 -11.61 5.67 -9.61
N PRO A 51 -12.67 5.40 -8.82
CA PRO A 51 -12.71 4.26 -7.90
C PRO A 51 -12.71 2.90 -8.62
N THR A 52 -13.02 2.87 -9.91
CA THR A 52 -12.93 1.66 -10.75
C THR A 52 -11.51 1.33 -11.19
N LYS A 53 -10.57 2.26 -11.04
CA LYS A 53 -9.17 2.10 -11.47
C LYS A 53 -8.17 2.22 -10.32
N HIS A 54 -8.52 2.93 -9.27
CA HIS A 54 -7.61 3.24 -8.17
C HIS A 54 -8.12 2.63 -6.87
N LEU A 55 -7.17 2.23 -6.04
CA LEU A 55 -7.42 1.70 -4.72
C LEU A 55 -8.25 2.67 -3.86
N THR A 56 -9.27 2.12 -3.23
CA THR A 56 -10.10 2.83 -2.25
C THR A 56 -10.04 2.10 -0.92
N ARG A 57 -10.52 2.74 0.15
CA ARG A 57 -10.64 2.07 1.46
C ARG A 57 -11.51 0.81 1.42
N ALA A 58 -12.51 0.77 0.53
CA ALA A 58 -13.36 -0.41 0.36
C ALA A 58 -12.61 -1.61 -0.24
N ASN A 59 -11.43 -1.39 -0.80
CA ASN A 59 -10.55 -2.42 -1.33
C ASN A 59 -9.48 -2.89 -0.33
N ALA A 60 -9.46 -2.34 0.88
CA ALA A 60 -8.49 -2.67 1.91
C ALA A 60 -9.14 -3.48 3.03
N PHE A 61 -8.65 -4.69 3.23
CA PHE A 61 -9.12 -5.63 4.23
C PHE A 61 -8.02 -5.86 5.26
N PHE A 62 -8.39 -5.97 6.52
CA PHE A 62 -7.48 -6.29 7.62
C PHE A 62 -8.00 -7.53 8.32
N GLY A 63 -7.11 -8.45 8.63
CA GLY A 63 -7.47 -9.73 9.24
C GLY A 63 -6.29 -10.38 9.95
N ALA A 64 -6.49 -11.62 10.36
CA ALA A 64 -5.46 -12.47 10.92
C ALA A 64 -5.35 -13.76 10.12
N ASP A 65 -4.14 -14.26 9.92
CA ASP A 65 -3.88 -15.53 9.25
C ASP A 65 -4.30 -16.73 10.14
N LEU A 66 -4.10 -17.96 9.64
CA LEU A 66 -4.41 -19.19 10.39
C LEU A 66 -3.62 -19.36 11.69
N ARG A 67 -2.56 -18.58 11.90
CA ARG A 67 -1.72 -18.57 13.10
C ARG A 67 -2.00 -17.35 13.99
N GLY A 68 -2.95 -16.50 13.63
CA GLY A 68 -3.31 -15.29 14.35
C GLY A 68 -2.43 -14.07 14.03
N ASN A 69 -1.55 -14.13 13.03
CA ASN A 69 -0.71 -12.99 12.67
C ASN A 69 -1.52 -11.96 11.87
N PRO A 70 -1.39 -10.67 12.17
CA PRO A 70 -2.11 -9.62 11.44
C PRO A 70 -1.60 -9.51 10.00
N TYR A 71 -2.54 -9.37 9.07
CA TYR A 71 -2.27 -9.03 7.69
C TYR A 71 -3.27 -7.99 7.17
N ALA A 72 -2.87 -7.25 6.14
CA ALA A 72 -3.79 -6.56 5.27
C ALA A 72 -3.78 -7.18 3.88
N HIS A 73 -4.91 -7.06 3.22
CA HIS A 73 -5.12 -7.50 1.85
C HIS A 73 -5.71 -6.32 1.06
N LEU A 74 -5.07 -5.99 -0.04
CA LEU A 74 -5.48 -4.91 -0.94
C LEU A 74 -5.95 -5.52 -2.26
N ASP A 75 -7.17 -5.22 -2.66
CA ASP A 75 -7.74 -5.60 -3.95
C ASP A 75 -7.55 -4.48 -4.97
N LEU A 76 -6.59 -4.64 -5.88
CA LEU A 76 -6.31 -3.66 -6.92
C LEU A 76 -7.39 -3.73 -8.00
N PRO A 77 -8.21 -2.68 -8.20
CA PRO A 77 -9.27 -2.69 -9.21
C PRO A 77 -8.74 -2.76 -10.65
N SER A 78 -7.51 -2.26 -10.84
CA SER A 78 -6.79 -2.30 -12.11
C SER A 78 -5.32 -2.49 -11.80
N ALA A 79 -4.79 -3.67 -12.09
CA ALA A 79 -3.34 -3.91 -12.06
C ALA A 79 -2.82 -4.07 -13.48
N LYS A 80 -1.57 -3.65 -13.72
CA LYS A 80 -0.99 -3.64 -15.07
C LYS A 80 -0.92 -5.04 -15.70
N THR A 81 -0.88 -6.06 -14.86
CA THR A 81 -0.81 -7.48 -15.24
C THR A 81 -2.14 -8.21 -15.14
N ALA A 82 -3.19 -7.59 -14.60
CA ALA A 82 -4.51 -8.21 -14.50
C ALA A 82 -5.22 -8.16 -15.85
N ARG A 83 -5.92 -9.25 -16.21
CA ARG A 83 -6.83 -9.22 -17.35
C ARG A 83 -7.99 -8.28 -17.05
N ALA A 84 -8.59 -7.71 -18.08
CA ALA A 84 -9.77 -6.86 -17.90
C ALA A 84 -10.87 -7.65 -17.15
N GLY A 85 -11.27 -7.16 -15.97
CA GLY A 85 -12.26 -7.80 -15.11
C GLY A 85 -11.71 -8.68 -13.98
N GLU A 86 -10.39 -8.89 -13.91
CA GLU A 86 -9.74 -9.59 -12.80
C GLU A 86 -9.17 -8.59 -11.78
N VAL A 87 -9.33 -8.92 -10.49
CA VAL A 87 -8.77 -8.15 -9.37
C VAL A 87 -7.47 -8.81 -8.96
N GLN A 88 -6.40 -8.02 -8.85
CA GLN A 88 -5.15 -8.50 -8.26
C GLN A 88 -5.16 -8.23 -6.76
N SER A 89 -5.03 -9.28 -5.97
CA SER A 89 -4.94 -9.17 -4.51
C SER A 89 -3.48 -9.13 -4.06
N VAL A 90 -3.15 -8.16 -3.22
CA VAL A 90 -1.82 -8.00 -2.61
C VAL A 90 -1.94 -8.21 -1.10
N PHE A 91 -1.09 -9.05 -0.53
CA PHE A 91 -1.08 -9.35 0.89
C PHE A 91 0.14 -8.69 1.56
N LEU A 92 -0.13 -7.97 2.65
CA LEU A 92 0.85 -7.23 3.43
C LEU A 92 0.85 -7.79 4.84
N ASN A 93 2.01 -8.19 5.31
CA ASN A 93 2.21 -8.67 6.69
C ASN A 93 2.86 -7.59 7.55
N GLU A 94 2.88 -7.82 8.85
CA GLU A 94 3.58 -6.94 9.78
C GLU A 94 5.10 -6.94 9.52
N GLN A 95 5.72 -5.75 9.52
CA GLN A 95 7.16 -5.54 9.24
C GLN A 95 7.84 -4.71 10.34
N GLY A 96 7.47 -4.95 11.60
CA GLY A 96 8.04 -4.25 12.76
C GLY A 96 7.95 -2.72 12.65
N ASP A 97 9.08 -2.02 12.79
CA ASP A 97 9.12 -0.56 12.74
C ASP A 97 8.87 0.03 11.35
N LEU A 98 8.94 -0.78 10.28
CA LEU A 98 8.63 -0.36 8.91
C LEU A 98 7.27 -0.88 8.44
N CYS A 99 6.44 -1.34 9.38
CA CYS A 99 5.17 -1.98 9.09
C CYS A 99 4.20 -1.08 8.31
N PRO A 100 3.66 -1.55 7.16
CA PRO A 100 2.62 -0.83 6.42
C PRO A 100 1.25 -0.86 7.13
N LEU A 101 1.08 -1.74 8.11
CA LEU A 101 -0.18 -1.95 8.84
C LEU A 101 -0.35 -1.01 10.06
N ARG A 102 0.73 -0.39 10.52
CA ARG A 102 0.73 0.52 11.67
C ARG A 102 0.78 1.96 11.16
N GLN A 103 -0.29 2.73 11.40
CA GLN A 103 -0.34 4.18 11.19
C GLN A 103 -0.33 4.88 12.53
#